data_AF-A0AAV6U412-F1
#
_entry.id   AF-A0AAV6U412-F1
#
_cell.length_a   1.000
_cell.length_b   1.000
_cell.length_c   1.000
_cell.angle_alpha   90.00
_cell.angle_beta   90.00
_cell.angle_gamma   90.00
#
_symmetry.space_group_name_H-M   'P 1'
#
loop_
_entity.id
_entity.type
_entity.pdbx_description
1 polymer ?
#
loop_
_entity_poly.entity_id
_entity_poly.type
_entity_poly.pdbx_seq_one_letter_code
_entity_poly.pdbx_strand_id
1 'polypeptide(L)'
;MPDYNESVEKTNAEMVLNVSLCEFLKIHLDKAMNIVFECDGCRLNYANQLGHECMTMPDDEKLSKYFNLAFVTFDWKKIAFDFVYENRGLVRFITETFLDGLDDHYVLDCVRKLY
;
A
#
# COMPACT_ATOMS: atom_id res chain seq x y z
N MET A 1 -32.49 -19.63 7.49
CA MET A 1 -31.58 -18.89 8.38
C MET A 1 -30.21 -18.97 7.75
N PRO A 2 -29.45 -17.87 7.64
CA PRO A 2 -28.05 -17.96 7.22
C PRO A 2 -27.31 -18.86 8.22
N ASP A 3 -26.40 -19.70 7.74
CA ASP A 3 -25.58 -20.51 8.62
C ASP A 3 -24.66 -19.57 9.42
N TYR A 4 -24.89 -19.50 10.73
CA TYR A 4 -24.13 -18.64 11.64
C TYR A 4 -22.63 -18.94 11.54
N ASN A 5 -22.26 -20.21 11.35
CA ASN A 5 -20.85 -20.60 11.21
C ASN A 5 -20.23 -20.03 9.93
N GLU A 6 -20.96 -20.08 8.81
CA GLU A 6 -20.50 -19.50 7.54
C GLU A 6 -20.31 -17.97 7.65
N SER A 7 -21.20 -17.29 8.38
CA SER A 7 -21.08 -15.84 8.60
C SER A 7 -19.87 -15.45 9.45
N VAL A 8 -19.53 -16.28 10.45
CA VAL A 8 -18.35 -16.08 11.31
C VAL A 8 -17.07 -16.38 10.53
N GLU A 9 -17.05 -17.44 9.72
CA GLU A 9 -15.91 -17.77 8.87
C GLU A 9 -15.61 -16.67 7.85
N LYS A 10 -16.64 -16.07 7.23
CA LYS A 10 -16.49 -14.93 6.32
C LYS A 10 -15.89 -13.72 7.03
N THR A 11 -16.46 -13.33 8.17
CA THR A 11 -15.96 -12.19 8.97
C THR A 11 -14.49 -12.39 9.36
N ASN A 12 -14.13 -13.58 9.84
CA ASN A 12 -12.76 -13.88 10.24
C ASN A 12 -11.80 -13.85 9.04
N ALA A 13 -12.20 -14.40 7.90
CA ALA A 13 -11.40 -14.36 6.69
C ALA A 13 -11.20 -12.93 6.19
N GLU A 14 -12.23 -12.09 6.22
CA GLU A 14 -12.15 -10.68 5.84
C GLU A 14 -11.26 -9.88 6.78
N MET A 15 -11.29 -10.12 8.09
CA MET A 15 -10.35 -9.52 9.04
C MET A 15 -8.90 -9.88 8.72
N VAL A 16 -8.63 -11.16 8.40
CA VAL A 16 -7.28 -11.62 8.02
C VAL A 16 -6.85 -10.99 6.70
N LEU A 17 -7.73 -10.97 5.69
CA LEU A 17 -7.46 -10.32 4.40
C LEU A 17 -7.16 -8.84 4.56
N ASN A 18 -7.83 -8.17 5.49
CA ASN A 18 -7.63 -6.75 5.73
C ASN A 18 -6.24 -6.44 6.32
N VAL A 19 -5.84 -7.18 7.37
CA VAL A 19 -4.50 -7.06 7.94
C VAL A 19 -3.44 -7.39 6.88
N SER A 20 -3.64 -8.50 6.15
CA SER A 20 -2.77 -8.92 5.05
C SER A 20 -2.64 -7.85 3.97
N LEU A 21 -3.74 -7.17 3.61
CA LEU A 21 -3.73 -6.10 2.61
C LEU A 21 -2.91 -4.90 3.07
N CYS A 22 -3.12 -4.38 4.29
CA CYS A 22 -2.34 -3.24 4.77
C CYS A 22 -0.83 -3.59 4.84
N GLU A 23 -0.47 -4.79 5.31
CA GLU A 23 0.93 -5.25 5.38
C GLU A 23 1.55 -5.42 3.99
N PHE A 24 0.81 -6.03 3.06
CA PHE A 24 1.23 -6.21 1.68
C PHE A 24 1.51 -4.87 0.99
N LEU A 25 0.58 -3.91 1.12
CA LEU A 25 0.74 -2.57 0.56
C LEU A 25 1.92 -1.82 1.17
N LYS A 26 2.18 -1.97 2.48
CA LYS A 26 3.37 -1.39 3.13
C LYS A 26 4.66 -1.89 2.49
N ILE A 27 4.79 -3.21 2.30
CA ILE A 27 5.99 -3.80 1.69
C ILE A 27 6.21 -3.26 0.27
N HIS A 28 5.13 -3.15 -0.52
CA HIS A 28 5.20 -2.59 -1.86
C HIS A 28 5.56 -1.10 -1.85
N LEU A 29 5.02 -0.35 -0.89
CA LEU A 29 5.28 1.06 -0.75
C LEU A 29 6.72 1.32 -0.30
N ASP A 30 7.23 0.61 0.70
CA ASP A 30 8.62 0.71 1.16
C ASP A 30 9.60 0.47 -0.01
N LYS A 31 9.34 -0.55 -0.84
CA LYS A 31 10.14 -0.82 -2.03
C LYS A 31 10.09 0.34 -3.04
N ALA A 32 8.90 0.85 -3.32
CA ALA A 32 8.72 1.96 -4.25
C ALA A 32 9.34 3.26 -3.71
N MET A 33 9.16 3.56 -2.43
CA MET A 33 9.75 4.71 -1.75
C MET A 33 11.28 4.62 -1.75
N ASN A 34 11.86 3.45 -1.50
CA ASN A 34 13.32 3.26 -1.60
C ASN A 34 13.84 3.54 -3.01
N ILE A 35 13.14 3.10 -4.06
CA ILE A 35 13.50 3.42 -5.46
C ILE A 35 13.46 4.93 -5.71
N VAL A 36 12.47 5.64 -5.16
CA VAL A 36 12.35 7.09 -5.30
C VAL A 36 13.36 7.85 -4.43
N PHE A 37 13.69 7.33 -3.24
CA PHE A 37 14.66 7.89 -2.30
C PHE A 37 16.10 7.75 -2.82
N GLU A 38 16.41 6.60 -3.43
CA GLU A 38 17.65 6.35 -4.17
C GLU A 38 17.65 7.00 -5.56
N CYS A 39 16.87 8.06 -5.78
CA CYS A 39 16.92 8.82 -7.02
C CYS A 39 18.36 9.26 -7.29
N ASP A 40 19.00 8.58 -8.25
CA ASP A 40 20.32 8.95 -8.76
C ASP A 40 20.36 10.41 -9.20
N GLY A 41 19.21 10.98 -9.57
CA GLY A 41 19.04 12.41 -9.81
C GLY A 41 19.38 13.30 -8.61
N CYS A 42 18.96 13.00 -7.38
CA CYS A 42 19.32 13.81 -6.21
C CYS A 42 20.80 13.67 -5.84
N ARG A 43 21.37 12.47 -6.02
CA ARG A 43 22.80 12.20 -5.73
C ARG A 43 23.75 12.79 -6.78
N LEU A 44 23.41 12.69 -8.07
CA LEU A 44 24.20 13.22 -9.19
C LEU A 44 24.08 14.73 -9.34
N ASN A 45 22.95 15.31 -8.93
CA ASN A 45 22.68 16.74 -9.07
C ASN A 45 22.84 17.53 -7.77
N TYR A 46 23.62 17.04 -6.80
CA TYR A 46 23.90 17.81 -5.57
C TYR A 46 24.40 19.24 -5.87
N ALA A 47 25.09 19.42 -7.01
CA ALA A 47 25.57 20.72 -7.48
C ALA A 47 24.48 21.62 -8.10
N ASN A 48 23.26 21.12 -8.34
CA ASN A 48 22.13 21.90 -8.83
C ASN A 48 21.09 22.16 -7.72
N GLN A 49 20.33 23.24 -7.88
CA GLN A 49 19.41 23.70 -6.85
C GLN A 49 18.31 22.68 -6.51
N LEU A 50 17.83 21.90 -7.48
CA LEU A 50 16.82 20.87 -7.26
C LEU A 50 17.36 19.69 -6.44
N GLY A 51 18.63 19.31 -6.64
CA GLY A 51 19.31 18.30 -5.83
C GLY A 51 19.59 18.79 -4.41
N HIS A 52 19.97 20.05 -4.25
CA HIS A 52 20.12 20.68 -2.93
C HIS A 52 18.79 20.72 -2.18
N GLU A 53 17.72 21.22 -2.80
CA GLU A 53 16.36 21.25 -2.23
C GLU A 53 15.87 19.85 -1.83
N CYS A 54 16.14 18.84 -2.66
CA CYS A 54 15.84 17.44 -2.35
C CYS A 54 16.58 16.97 -1.08
N MET A 55 17.88 17.26 -0.95
CA MET A 55 18.69 16.82 0.20
C MET A 55 18.38 17.57 1.49
N THR A 56 18.06 18.87 1.39
CA THR A 56 17.79 19.72 2.57
C THR A 56 16.32 19.70 3.03
N MET A 57 15.44 19.08 2.26
CA MET A 57 14.03 18.89 2.65
C MET A 57 13.95 18.11 3.98
N PRO A 58 13.10 18.51 4.94
CA PRO A 58 12.88 17.76 6.17
C PRO A 58 12.41 16.33 5.90
N ASP A 59 12.76 15.40 6.79
CA ASP A 59 12.48 13.98 6.58
C ASP A 59 10.97 13.68 6.50
N ASP A 60 10.13 14.38 7.27
CA ASP A 60 8.67 14.24 7.20
C ASP A 60 8.10 14.70 5.85
N GLU A 61 8.66 15.78 5.30
CA GLU A 61 8.24 16.35 4.02
C GLU A 61 8.70 15.46 2.85
N LYS A 62 9.93 14.91 2.95
CA LYS A 62 10.44 13.87 2.05
C LYS A 62 9.55 12.64 2.08
N LEU A 63 9.26 12.13 3.27
CA LEU A 63 8.43 10.95 3.47
C LEU A 63 7.05 11.14 2.82
N SER A 64 6.40 12.27 3.08
CA SER A 64 5.09 12.60 2.48
C SER A 64 5.16 12.71 0.95
N LYS A 65 6.17 13.41 0.42
CA LYS A 65 6.35 13.59 -1.04
C LYS A 65 6.63 12.25 -1.74
N TYR A 66 7.53 11.44 -1.19
CA TYR A 66 7.91 10.15 -1.76
C TYR A 66 6.84 9.10 -1.57
N PHE A 67 6.11 9.11 -0.46
CA PHE A 67 4.90 8.32 -0.28
C PHE A 67 3.92 8.59 -1.42
N ASN A 68 3.59 9.86 -1.67
CA ASN A 68 2.62 10.23 -2.71
C ASN A 68 3.11 9.81 -4.11
N LEU A 69 4.40 10.03 -4.42
CA LEU A 69 5.01 9.61 -5.69
C LEU A 69 5.02 8.09 -5.86
N ALA A 70 5.39 7.35 -4.82
CA ALA A 70 5.39 5.89 -4.83
C ALA A 70 3.97 5.35 -5.02
N PHE A 71 2.98 5.90 -4.30
CA PHE A 71 1.58 5.49 -4.40
C PHE A 71 0.99 5.69 -5.79
N VAL A 72 1.22 6.86 -6.43
CA VAL A 72 0.70 7.11 -7.79
C VAL A 72 1.43 6.31 -8.88
N THR A 73 2.63 5.80 -8.58
CA THR A 73 3.41 4.98 -9.52
C THR A 73 3.21 3.47 -9.32
N PHE A 74 2.32 3.07 -8.40
CA PHE A 74 1.97 1.66 -8.22
C PHE A 74 1.41 1.05 -9.49
N ASP A 75 1.93 -0.11 -9.85
CA ASP A 75 1.24 -1.03 -10.73
C ASP A 75 0.14 -1.74 -9.93
N TRP A 76 -0.99 -1.04 -9.75
CA TRP A 76 -2.14 -1.53 -9.01
C TRP A 76 -2.67 -2.86 -9.55
N LYS A 77 -2.54 -3.11 -10.86
CA LYS A 77 -2.96 -4.38 -11.46
C LYS A 77 -2.05 -5.52 -10.99
N LYS A 78 -0.74 -5.30 -11.00
CA LYS A 78 0.22 -6.28 -10.50
C LYS A 78 0.05 -6.53 -9.00
N ILE A 79 -0.11 -5.48 -8.21
CA ILE A 79 -0.33 -5.55 -6.76
C ILE A 79 -1.61 -6.34 -6.45
N ALA A 80 -2.72 -6.04 -7.12
CA ALA A 80 -3.96 -6.77 -6.95
C ALA A 80 -3.82 -8.25 -7.34
N PHE A 81 -3.14 -8.54 -8.44
CA PHE A 81 -2.88 -9.91 -8.87
C PHE A 81 -2.05 -10.69 -7.84
N ASP A 82 -0.93 -10.13 -7.38
CA ASP A 82 -0.03 -10.74 -6.43
C ASP A 82 -0.75 -10.98 -5.08
N PHE A 83 -1.53 -10.00 -4.60
CA PHE A 83 -2.33 -10.12 -3.38
C PHE A 83 -3.38 -11.24 -3.46
N VAL A 84 -4.14 -11.31 -4.55
CA VAL A 84 -5.14 -12.37 -4.77
C VAL A 84 -4.46 -13.74 -4.87
N TYR A 85 -3.31 -13.82 -5.51
CA TYR A 85 -2.56 -15.07 -5.65
C TYR A 85 -2.07 -15.60 -4.30
N GLU A 86 -1.54 -14.73 -3.44
CA GLU A 86 -1.10 -15.07 -2.08
C GLU A 86 -2.28 -15.50 -1.20
N ASN A 87 -3.43 -14.87 -1.37
CA ASN A 87 -4.62 -15.11 -0.55
C ASN A 87 -5.68 -15.99 -1.22
N ARG A 88 -5.34 -16.72 -2.29
CA ARG A 88 -6.30 -17.53 -3.09
C ARG A 88 -7.14 -18.53 -2.30
N GLY A 89 -6.64 -19.00 -1.15
CA GLY A 89 -7.38 -19.90 -0.24
C GLY A 89 -8.51 -19.21 0.53
N LEU A 90 -8.48 -17.88 0.64
CA LEU A 90 -9.44 -17.06 1.36
C LEU A 90 -10.43 -16.34 0.43
N VAL A 91 -10.14 -16.29 -0.87
CA VAL A 91 -10.97 -15.57 -1.87
C VAL A 91 -12.44 -16.01 -1.86
N ARG A 92 -12.71 -17.30 -1.57
CA ARG A 92 -14.09 -17.83 -1.48
C ARG A 92 -14.93 -17.26 -0.34
N PHE A 93 -14.29 -16.60 0.63
CA PHE A 93 -14.95 -16.02 1.80
C PHE A 93 -15.15 -14.51 1.68
N ILE A 94 -14.71 -13.89 0.58
CA ILE A 94 -14.85 -12.46 0.32
C ILE A 94 -16.31 -12.14 -0.01
N THR A 95 -16.88 -11.16 0.68
CA THR A 95 -18.20 -10.60 0.36
C THR A 95 -18.12 -9.37 -0.54
N GLU A 96 -19.22 -9.05 -1.23
CA GLU A 96 -19.34 -7.79 -1.97
C GLU A 96 -19.18 -6.58 -1.05
N THR A 97 -19.72 -6.64 0.17
CA THR A 97 -19.58 -5.56 1.17
C THR A 97 -18.13 -5.28 1.56
N PHE A 98 -17.30 -6.33 1.67
CA PHE A 98 -15.88 -6.15 1.88
C PHE A 98 -15.21 -5.45 0.69
N LEU A 99 -15.52 -5.88 -0.54
CA LEU A 99 -14.97 -5.27 -1.76
C LEU A 99 -15.39 -3.81 -1.92
N ASP A 100 -16.65 -3.49 -1.63
CA ASP A 100 -17.19 -2.13 -1.68
C ASP A 100 -16.51 -1.20 -0.67
N GLY A 101 -15.94 -1.75 0.42
CA GLY A 101 -15.17 -1.02 1.42
C GLY A 101 -13.71 -0.76 1.04
N LEU A 102 -13.20 -1.39 -0.02
CA LEU A 102 -11.81 -1.24 -0.48
C LEU A 102 -11.70 -0.13 -1.54
N ASP A 103 -11.84 1.12 -1.11
CA ASP A 103 -11.60 2.29 -1.96
C ASP A 103 -10.19 2.88 -1.79
N ASP A 104 -9.84 3.85 -2.65
CA ASP A 104 -8.54 4.52 -2.62
C ASP A 104 -8.26 5.20 -1.27
N HIS A 105 -9.30 5.71 -0.59
CA HIS A 105 -9.17 6.35 0.73
C HIS A 105 -8.84 5.32 1.81
N TYR A 106 -9.51 4.18 1.80
CA TYR A 106 -9.28 3.07 2.71
C TYR A 106 -7.84 2.56 2.58
N VAL A 107 -7.40 2.32 1.35
CA VAL A 107 -6.05 1.87 1.02
C VAL A 107 -5.01 2.88 1.50
N LEU A 108 -5.23 4.18 1.25
CA LEU A 108 -4.36 5.25 1.75
C LEU A 108 -4.29 5.28 3.28
N ASP A 109 -5.42 5.15 3.97
CA ASP A 109 -5.47 5.16 5.43
C ASP A 109 -4.81 3.91 6.06
N CYS A 110 -4.97 2.74 5.43
CA CYS A 110 -4.28 1.50 5.80
C CYS A 110 -2.78 1.74 5.88
N VAL A 111 -2.21 2.33 4.82
CA VAL A 111 -0.76 2.47 4.69
C VAL A 111 -0.24 3.65 5.50
N ARG A 112 -0.98 4.78 5.57
CA ARG A 112 -0.60 5.94 6.39
C ARG A 112 -0.50 5.63 7.87
N LYS A 113 -1.36 4.76 8.42
CA LYS A 113 -1.28 4.35 9.84
C LYS A 113 -0.01 3.58 10.18
N LEU A 114 0.76 3.14 9.18
CA LEU A 114 1.96 2.34 9.35
C LEU A 114 3.26 3.17 9.30
N TYR A 115 3.14 4.49 9.12
CA TYR A 115 4.22 5.51 9.18
C TYR A 115 3.85 6.60 10.19
#